data_AF-A0A2P2DJ16-F1
#
_entry.id   AF-A0A2P2DJ16-F1
#
_cell.length_a   1.000
_cell.length_b   1.000
_cell.length_c   1.000
_cell.angle_alpha   90.00
_cell.angle_beta   90.00
_cell.angle_gamma   90.00
#
_symmetry.space_group_name_H-M   'P 1'
#
loop_
_entity.id
_entity.type
_entity.pdbx_description
1 polymer ?
#
loop_
_entity_poly.entity_id
_entity_poly.type
_entity_poly.pdbx_seq_one_letter_code
_entity_poly.pdbx_strand_id
1 'polypeptide(L)'
;MKENSISRFNLWRNAFLIGLILSVIEGSIIYIADSNTPILIFIQSMSFWFFCGAIVYLSNSGFSVLIHSILWTFFLNIPWFINLAIVPKNYSILPPLIISSLILGLITGLLSKKLKSIS
;
A
#
# COMPACT_ATOMS: atom_id res chain seq x y z
N MET A 1 27.87 -19.00 -2.27
CA MET A 1 26.77 -18.58 -3.18
C MET A 1 25.35 -18.90 -2.66
N LYS A 2 25.14 -19.67 -1.57
CA LYS A 2 23.81 -19.96 -0.97
C LYS A 2 23.27 -18.88 -0.02
N GLU A 3 24.13 -18.00 0.48
CA GLU A 3 23.76 -16.98 1.47
C GLU A 3 22.89 -15.86 0.86
N ASN A 4 23.08 -15.59 -0.43
CA ASN A 4 22.36 -14.54 -1.16
C ASN A 4 20.93 -14.91 -1.59
N SER A 5 20.59 -16.20 -1.63
CA SER A 5 19.21 -16.64 -1.97
C SER A 5 18.30 -16.63 -0.74
N ILE A 6 18.84 -16.92 0.44
CA ILE A 6 18.10 -16.91 1.71
C ILE A 6 17.72 -15.47 2.09
N SER A 7 18.62 -14.50 1.88
CA SER A 7 18.32 -13.08 2.13
C SER A 7 17.24 -12.54 1.18
N ARG A 8 17.30 -12.88 -0.12
CA ARG A 8 16.26 -12.50 -1.10
C ARG A 8 14.92 -13.15 -0.79
N PHE A 9 14.90 -14.42 -0.40
CA PHE A 9 13.65 -15.10 -0.05
C PHE A 9 12.96 -14.42 1.15
N ASN A 10 13.70 -14.10 2.21
CA ASN A 10 13.16 -13.37 3.36
C ASN A 10 12.65 -11.97 2.98
N LEU A 11 13.34 -11.29 2.07
CA LEU A 11 12.94 -9.97 1.58
C LEU A 11 11.63 -10.03 0.78
N TRP A 12 11.48 -10.99 -0.13
CA TRP A 12 10.22 -11.21 -0.87
C TRP A 12 9.09 -11.68 0.03
N ARG A 13 9.37 -12.53 1.02
CA ARG A 13 8.39 -12.94 2.04
C ARG A 13 7.88 -11.75 2.84
N ASN A 14 8.77 -10.86 3.29
CA ASN A 14 8.37 -9.67 4.04
C ASN A 14 7.56 -8.69 3.18
N ALA A 15 7.95 -8.50 1.91
CA ALA A 15 7.17 -7.72 0.95
C ALA A 15 5.75 -8.28 0.77
N PHE A 16 5.64 -9.60 0.61
CA PHE A 16 4.36 -10.30 0.49
C PHE A 16 3.49 -10.12 1.74
N LEU A 17 4.08 -10.24 2.93
CA LEU A 17 3.36 -10.05 4.20
C LEU A 17 2.82 -8.62 4.35
N ILE A 18 3.62 -7.60 4.03
CA ILE A 18 3.17 -6.20 4.08
C ILE A 18 2.03 -5.97 3.10
N GLY A 19 2.18 -6.45 1.86
CA GLY A 19 1.11 -6.36 0.86
C GLY A 19 -0.18 -7.03 1.33
N LEU A 20 -0.08 -8.24 1.91
CA LEU A 20 -1.24 -8.98 2.41
C LEU A 20 -1.95 -8.23 3.55
N ILE A 21 -1.20 -7.66 4.49
CA ILE A 21 -1.76 -6.85 5.59
C ILE A 21 -2.53 -5.65 5.04
N LEU A 22 -1.95 -4.90 4.09
CA LEU A 22 -2.60 -3.73 3.50
C LEU A 22 -3.85 -4.12 2.70
N SER A 23 -3.77 -5.21 1.95
CA SER A 23 -4.91 -5.75 1.19
C SER A 23 -6.08 -6.11 2.10
N VAL A 24 -5.81 -6.75 3.25
CA VAL A 24 -6.84 -7.09 4.25
C VAL A 24 -7.41 -5.84 4.90
N ILE A 25 -6.57 -4.85 5.24
CA ILE A 25 -7.03 -3.57 5.80
C ILE A 25 -7.97 -2.88 4.81
N GLU A 26 -7.58 -2.75 3.55
CA GLU A 26 -8.41 -2.12 2.53
C GLU A 26 -9.72 -2.90 2.30
N GLY A 27 -9.63 -4.22 2.13
CA GLY A 27 -10.82 -5.05 1.96
C GLY A 27 -11.79 -4.91 3.14
N SER A 28 -11.26 -4.79 4.36
CA SER A 28 -12.08 -4.54 5.55
C SER A 28 -12.74 -3.17 5.52
N ILE A 29 -12.00 -2.12 5.11
CA ILE A 29 -12.54 -0.76 4.98
C ILE A 29 -13.68 -0.73 3.96
N ILE A 30 -13.48 -1.32 2.77
CA ILE A 30 -14.51 -1.35 1.72
C ILE A 30 -15.74 -2.12 2.19
N TYR A 31 -15.55 -3.30 2.79
CA TYR A 31 -16.67 -4.12 3.27
C TYR A 31 -17.50 -3.43 4.35
N ILE A 32 -16.85 -2.68 5.25
CA ILE A 32 -17.54 -1.91 6.30
C ILE A 32 -18.22 -0.67 5.72
N ALA A 33 -17.59 0.01 4.75
CA ALA A 33 -18.11 1.24 4.18
C ALA A 33 -19.29 1.00 3.23
N ASP A 34 -19.21 -0.01 2.37
CA ASP A 34 -20.25 -0.38 1.43
C ASP A 34 -20.15 -1.86 1.04
N SER A 35 -20.99 -2.69 1.68
CA SER A 35 -21.06 -4.13 1.41
C SER A 35 -21.63 -4.48 0.04
N ASN A 36 -22.21 -3.51 -0.69
CA ASN A 36 -22.71 -3.69 -2.05
C ASN A 36 -21.67 -3.31 -3.12
N THR A 37 -20.42 -3.00 -2.72
CA THR A 37 -19.35 -2.70 -3.67
C THR A 37 -19.19 -3.83 -4.69
N PRO A 38 -19.17 -3.53 -6.01
CA PRO A 38 -18.96 -4.54 -7.03
C PRO A 38 -17.69 -5.36 -6.78
N ILE A 39 -17.79 -6.69 -6.88
CA ILE A 39 -16.70 -7.62 -6.57
C ILE A 39 -15.41 -7.30 -7.35
N LEU A 40 -15.54 -6.77 -8.56
CA LEU A 40 -14.40 -6.39 -9.40
C LEU A 40 -13.64 -5.18 -8.83
N ILE A 41 -14.35 -4.17 -8.31
CA ILE A 41 -13.74 -2.99 -7.68
C ILE A 41 -13.07 -3.41 -6.37
N PHE A 42 -13.71 -4.31 -5.62
CA PHE A 42 -13.16 -4.88 -4.40
C PHE A 42 -11.83 -5.60 -4.66
N ILE A 43 -11.80 -6.54 -5.60
CA ILE A 43 -10.59 -7.28 -5.98
C ILE A 43 -9.51 -6.34 -6.55
N GLN A 44 -9.90 -5.36 -7.36
CA GLN A 44 -8.98 -4.39 -7.93
C GLN A 44 -8.31 -3.55 -6.84
N SER A 45 -9.07 -3.05 -5.86
CA SER A 45 -8.51 -2.25 -4.76
C SER A 45 -7.60 -3.10 -3.87
N MET A 46 -8.05 -4.29 -3.47
CA MET A 46 -7.23 -5.23 -2.69
C MET A 46 -5.92 -5.60 -3.39
N SER A 47 -5.96 -5.84 -4.71
CA SER A 47 -4.76 -6.15 -5.50
C SER A 47 -3.83 -4.95 -5.60
N PHE A 48 -4.38 -3.75 -5.83
CA PHE A 48 -3.59 -2.52 -5.87
C PHE A 48 -2.84 -2.30 -4.55
N TRP A 49 -3.52 -2.40 -3.40
CA TRP A 49 -2.90 -2.21 -2.09
C TRP A 49 -1.90 -3.31 -1.73
N PHE A 50 -2.15 -4.54 -2.18
CA PHE A 50 -1.18 -5.63 -2.09
C PHE A 50 0.13 -5.29 -2.81
N PHE A 51 0.04 -4.92 -4.10
CA PHE A 51 1.22 -4.57 -4.88
C PHE A 51 1.88 -3.28 -4.41
N CYS A 52 1.09 -2.30 -3.96
CA CYS A 52 1.60 -1.06 -3.38
C CYS A 52 2.50 -1.35 -2.17
N GLY A 53 2.02 -2.14 -1.20
CA GLY A 53 2.81 -2.54 -0.04
C GLY A 53 4.08 -3.30 -0.38
N ALA A 54 3.98 -4.23 -1.33
CA ALA A 54 5.13 -5.00 -1.79
C ALA A 54 6.19 -4.12 -2.47
N ILE A 55 5.77 -3.25 -3.41
CA ILE A 55 6.67 -2.34 -4.14
C ILE A 55 7.34 -1.37 -3.16
N VAL A 56 6.58 -0.78 -2.24
CA VAL A 56 7.11 0.15 -1.23
C VAL A 56 8.18 -0.51 -0.37
N TYR A 57 8.03 -1.78 0.00
CA TYR A 57 9.03 -2.49 0.80
C TYR A 57 10.27 -2.89 -0.02
N LEU A 58 10.08 -3.33 -1.26
CA LEU A 58 11.15 -3.73 -2.18
C LEU A 58 11.95 -2.54 -2.69
N SER A 59 11.30 -1.39 -2.83
CA SER A 59 11.90 -0.13 -3.25
C SER A 59 12.88 0.37 -2.20
N ASN A 60 14.01 0.90 -2.67
CA ASN A 60 15.01 1.51 -1.80
C ASN A 60 15.45 2.84 -2.41
N SER A 61 14.82 3.93 -1.97
CA SER A 61 15.14 5.28 -2.48
C SER A 61 16.22 6.00 -1.65
N GLY A 62 16.87 5.33 -0.70
CA GLY A 62 17.90 5.94 0.17
C GLY A 62 17.38 6.93 1.23
N PHE A 63 16.08 7.25 1.21
CA PHE A 63 15.41 8.04 2.24
C PHE A 63 15.09 7.22 3.50
N SER A 64 14.68 7.91 4.57
CA SER A 64 14.14 7.23 5.76
C SER A 64 12.92 6.37 5.37
N VAL A 65 12.82 5.18 5.97
CA VAL A 65 11.79 4.18 5.62
C VAL A 65 10.36 4.76 5.68
N LEU A 66 10.11 5.67 6.61
CA LEU A 66 8.80 6.33 6.77
C LEU A 66 8.50 7.30 5.64
N ILE A 67 9.44 8.22 5.34
CA ILE A 67 9.26 9.20 4.27
C ILE A 67 9.12 8.49 2.93
N HIS A 68 9.98 7.49 2.68
CA HIS A 68 9.91 6.65 1.49
C HIS A 68 8.53 6.01 1.32
N SER A 69 7.99 5.41 2.39
CA SER A 69 6.72 4.69 2.32
C SER A 69 5.54 5.62 2.09
N ILE A 70 5.50 6.77 2.77
CA ILE A 70 4.46 7.77 2.57
C ILE A 70 4.50 8.32 1.14
N LEU A 71 5.69 8.69 0.67
CA LEU A 71 5.89 9.28 -0.65
C LEU A 71 5.50 8.28 -1.76
N TRP A 72 6.01 7.05 -1.70
CA TRP A 72 5.67 6.03 -2.71
C TRP A 72 4.20 5.64 -2.68
N THR A 73 3.61 5.49 -1.49
CA THR A 73 2.18 5.20 -1.38
C THR A 73 1.36 6.32 -2.00
N PHE A 74 1.73 7.59 -1.75
CA PHE A 74 1.06 8.74 -2.36
C PHE A 74 1.20 8.75 -3.89
N PHE A 75 2.42 8.56 -4.41
CA PHE A 75 2.66 8.52 -5.86
C PHE A 75 1.90 7.39 -6.56
N LEU A 76 1.88 6.19 -5.97
CA LEU A 76 1.15 5.05 -6.51
C LEU A 76 -0.36 5.27 -6.48
N ASN A 77 -0.87 6.10 -5.57
CA ASN A 77 -2.30 6.42 -5.45
C ASN A 77 -2.77 7.53 -6.41
N ILE A 78 -1.87 8.24 -7.09
CA ILE A 78 -2.24 9.31 -8.03
C ILE A 78 -3.27 8.86 -9.09
N PRO A 79 -3.14 7.68 -9.74
CA PRO A 79 -4.15 7.21 -10.68
C PRO A 79 -5.55 7.09 -10.06
N TRP A 80 -5.64 6.69 -8.80
CA TRP A 80 -6.92 6.63 -8.07
C TRP A 80 -7.47 8.03 -7.78
N PHE A 81 -6.63 8.99 -7.42
CA PHE A 81 -7.08 10.38 -7.24
C PHE A 81 -7.66 10.95 -8.54
N ILE A 82 -7.00 10.67 -9.66
CA ILE A 82 -7.49 11.10 -10.98
C ILE A 82 -8.82 10.42 -11.28
N ASN A 83 -8.90 9.10 -11.13
CA ASN A 83 -10.08 8.32 -11.51
C ASN A 83 -11.31 8.60 -10.62
N LEU A 84 -11.11 8.82 -9.32
CA LEU A 84 -12.19 8.97 -8.34
C LEU A 84 -12.58 10.42 -8.04
N ALA A 85 -11.67 11.39 -8.16
CA ALA A 85 -11.97 12.79 -7.84
C ALA A 85 -11.96 13.69 -9.08
N ILE A 86 -10.98 13.54 -9.97
CA ILE A 86 -10.78 14.47 -11.09
C ILE A 86 -11.73 14.15 -12.26
N VAL A 87 -11.79 12.89 -12.70
CA VAL A 87 -12.65 12.44 -13.81
C VAL A 87 -14.15 12.69 -13.51
N PRO A 88 -14.69 12.27 -12.35
CA PRO A 88 -16.09 12.55 -12.00
C PRO A 88 -16.32 13.97 -11.48
N LYS A 89 -15.28 14.82 -11.42
CA LYS A 89 -15.32 16.19 -10.84
C LYS A 89 -15.82 16.24 -9.39
N ASN A 90 -15.64 15.16 -8.64
CA ASN A 90 -16.04 15.05 -7.24
C ASN A 90 -14.86 15.36 -6.31
N TYR A 91 -14.50 16.64 -6.22
CA TYR A 91 -13.36 17.09 -5.42
C TYR A 91 -13.55 16.89 -3.91
N SER A 92 -14.77 16.68 -3.44
CA SER A 92 -15.06 16.44 -2.01
C SER A 92 -14.48 15.11 -1.50
N ILE A 93 -14.22 14.15 -2.40
CA ILE A 93 -13.62 12.84 -2.05
C ILE A 93 -12.08 12.93 -2.00
N LEU A 94 -11.48 14.00 -2.55
CA LEU A 94 -10.03 14.13 -2.64
C LEU A 94 -9.34 14.22 -1.26
N PRO A 95 -9.82 15.04 -0.28
CA PRO A 95 -9.19 15.08 1.04
C PRO A 95 -9.22 13.73 1.78
N PRO A 96 -10.36 13.00 1.84
CA PRO A 96 -10.39 11.64 2.39
C PRO A 96 -9.40 10.67 1.72
N LEU A 97 -9.27 10.71 0.39
CA LEU A 97 -8.34 9.86 -0.36
C LEU A 97 -6.87 10.15 0.00
N ILE A 98 -6.52 11.44 0.08
CA ILE A 98 -5.17 11.85 0.49
C ILE A 98 -4.90 11.38 1.92
N ILE A 99 -5.83 11.63 2.85
CA ILE A 99 -5.68 11.20 4.25
C ILE A 99 -5.51 9.68 4.34
N SER A 100 -6.34 8.91 3.63
CA SER A 100 -6.23 7.45 3.58
C SER A 100 -4.86 7.01 3.06
N SER A 101 -4.38 7.62 1.96
CA SER A 101 -3.07 7.29 1.39
C SER A 101 -1.91 7.58 2.35
N LEU A 102 -1.98 8.67 3.13
CA LEU A 102 -0.99 9.02 4.14
C LEU A 102 -1.00 8.02 5.31
N ILE A 103 -2.19 7.64 5.78
CA ILE A 103 -2.35 6.66 6.87
C ILE A 103 -1.80 5.30 6.45
N LEU A 104 -2.21 4.80 5.28
CA LEU A 104 -1.75 3.51 4.77
C LEU A 104 -0.24 3.54 4.43
N GLY A 105 0.28 4.65 3.92
CA GLY A 105 1.72 4.84 3.72
C GLY A 105 2.51 4.84 5.03
N LEU A 106 1.95 5.41 6.09
CA LEU A 106 2.55 5.40 7.42
C LEU A 106 2.52 3.99 8.04
N ILE A 107 1.41 3.25 7.91
CA ILE A 107 1.31 1.84 8.32
C ILE A 107 2.36 1.00 7.58
N THR A 108 2.46 1.17 6.27
CA THR A 108 3.47 0.49 5.43
C THR A 108 4.88 0.79 5.91
N GLY A 109 5.19 2.04 6.21
CA GLY A 109 6.49 2.46 6.72
C GLY A 109 6.82 1.89 8.09
N LEU A 110 5.85 1.84 9.01
CA LEU A 110 6.02 1.25 10.34
C LEU A 110 6.24 -0.27 10.26
N LEU A 111 5.47 -0.97 9.44
CA LEU A 111 5.64 -2.40 9.19
C LEU A 111 7.01 -2.69 8.56
N SER A 112 7.39 -1.90 7.55
CA SER A 112 8.69 -2.00 6.89
C SER A 112 9.85 -1.77 7.86
N LYS A 113 9.73 -0.78 8.76
CA LYS A 113 10.75 -0.49 9.79
C LYS A 113 10.86 -1.64 10.79
N LYS A 114 9.73 -2.19 11.26
CA LYS A 114 9.74 -3.35 12.18
C LYS A 114 10.38 -4.58 11.53
N LEU A 115 10.00 -4.89 10.30
CA LEU A 115 10.52 -6.07 9.59
C LEU A 115 12.00 -5.94 9.24
N LYS A 116 12.48 -4.75 8.88
CA LYS A 116 13.93 -4.49 8.69
C LYS A 116 14.73 -4.47 9.99
N SER A 117 14.09 -4.27 11.14
CA SER A 117 14.75 -4.32 12.44
C SER A 117 14.89 -5.74 13.01
N ILE A 118 14.09 -6.69 12.50
CA ILE A 118 14.05 -8.10 12.96
C ILE A 118 14.81 -9.01 11.98
N SER A 119 14.95 -8.59 10.72
CA SER A 119 15.75 -9.25 9.69
C SER A 119 17.23 -8.87 9.77
#